data_AF-A0A2D5ADS0-F1
#
_entry.id   AF-A0A2D5ADS0-F1
#
_cell.length_a   1.000
_cell.length_b   1.000
_cell.length_c   1.000
_cell.angle_alpha   90.00
_cell.angle_beta   90.00
_cell.angle_gamma   90.00
#
_symmetry.space_group_name_H-M   'P 1'
#
loop_
_entity.id
_entity.type
_entity.pdbx_description
1 polymer ?
#
loop_
_entity_poly.entity_id
_entity_poly.type
_entity_poly.pdbx_seq_one_letter_code
_entity_poly.pdbx_strand_id
1 'polypeptide(L)'
;MYPNLYFAFLDLLGWDLPALKLINSFGFFVALAFLVAHALLRKELKRQADLGHFQSQTTTAVVGQAPHPLDLGLQAVMGFVLGWKVLYLVFNAGEIFQGGGLPQAHLFSTDGNVVWGVLGAVGMTAWRYWEVQRERLPEPKTVEQVIRPEDLVGGVTAAAAIGGIAGAKLFHLLEYPDEFVAFLKQPSLNAFLGGLTIYGGLIVGGLAVYAFARKNKMNFLRLADATAPGLLLAYGIGRMGCQISGDGDWGIPNPFPKPSWLSWAPDWVWAYAYPNNVNAVYGPRSAGYTGKLIDPATQPWPAFEGYGTYLDPAVFPTPIYETTAAVIGFAFLWGMRKRWTDVPGKIFAAYLMFNGFERFWVEKIRVNTTFDFLGMTMTQAELISVCTFLSGIVLWVWATRRKG
;
A
#
# COMPACT_ATOMS: atom_id res chain seq x y z
N MET A 1 -7.33 -0.30 19.14
CA MET A 1 -6.51 -0.14 17.91
C MET A 1 -5.07 -0.41 18.26
N TYR A 2 -4.30 -0.87 17.29
CA TYR A 2 -2.89 -1.20 17.49
C TYR A 2 -2.05 -0.30 16.58
N PRO A 3 -1.42 0.75 17.12
CA PRO A 3 -0.55 1.64 16.35
C PRO A 3 0.60 0.89 15.65
N ASN A 4 1.18 -0.09 16.36
CA ASN A 4 2.25 -0.95 15.88
C ASN A 4 2.03 -2.40 16.34
N LEU A 5 2.84 -3.31 15.81
CA LEU A 5 2.76 -4.73 16.15
C LEU A 5 3.12 -5.01 17.61
N TYR A 6 3.91 -4.15 18.26
CA TYR A 6 4.22 -4.31 19.68
C TYR A 6 2.95 -4.31 20.54
N PHE A 7 2.10 -3.30 20.40
CA PHE A 7 0.86 -3.22 21.18
C PHE A 7 -0.11 -4.36 20.84
N ALA A 8 -0.14 -4.82 19.58
CA ALA A 8 -0.96 -5.97 19.19
C ALA A 8 -0.52 -7.26 19.91
N PHE A 9 0.77 -7.54 19.91
CA PHE A 9 1.31 -8.76 20.55
C PHE A 9 1.27 -8.67 22.07
N LEU A 10 1.49 -7.48 22.64
CA LEU A 10 1.40 -7.26 24.07
C LEU A 10 -0.04 -7.49 24.58
N ASP A 11 -1.03 -6.90 23.94
CA ASP A 11 -2.44 -6.98 24.36
C ASP A 11 -3.06 -8.36 24.07
N LEU A 12 -2.79 -8.94 22.90
CA LEU A 12 -3.42 -10.21 22.49
C LEU A 12 -2.72 -11.45 23.03
N LEU A 13 -1.40 -11.42 23.20
CA LEU A 13 -0.58 -12.59 23.55
C LEU A 13 0.21 -12.42 24.85
N GLY A 14 0.26 -11.21 25.42
CA GLY A 14 1.09 -10.90 26.59
C GLY A 14 2.59 -10.86 26.28
N TRP A 15 2.98 -10.72 25.01
CA TRP A 15 4.39 -10.76 24.61
C TRP A 15 5.02 -9.37 24.58
N ASP A 16 5.95 -9.11 25.50
CA ASP A 16 6.73 -7.88 25.54
C ASP A 16 7.94 -7.97 24.59
N LEU A 17 7.74 -7.56 23.33
CA LEU A 17 8.75 -7.60 22.27
C LEU A 17 9.03 -6.18 21.73
N PRO A 18 9.89 -5.38 22.38
CA PRO A 18 10.11 -3.98 22.02
C PRO A 18 10.50 -3.74 20.55
N ALA A 19 11.20 -4.68 19.92
CA ALA A 19 11.55 -4.63 18.49
C ALA A 19 10.34 -4.43 17.57
N LEU A 20 9.15 -4.91 17.96
CA LEU A 20 7.92 -4.77 17.17
C LEU A 20 7.37 -3.33 17.16
N LYS A 21 7.90 -2.42 18.00
CA LYS A 21 7.54 -1.00 17.96
C LYS A 21 7.95 -0.34 16.64
N LEU A 22 8.96 -0.89 15.96
CA LEU A 22 9.43 -0.42 14.64
C LEU A 22 8.40 -0.68 13.53
N ILE A 23 7.56 -1.71 13.67
CA ILE A 23 6.64 -2.15 12.64
C ILE A 23 5.26 -1.56 12.92
N ASN A 24 4.97 -0.42 12.31
CA ASN A 24 3.65 0.18 12.34
C ASN A 24 2.62 -0.76 11.68
N SER A 25 1.43 -0.87 12.28
CA SER A 25 0.39 -1.78 11.79
C SER A 25 -0.04 -1.41 10.37
N PHE A 26 -0.25 -0.13 10.10
CA PHE A 26 -0.58 0.34 8.75
C PHE A 26 0.48 -0.09 7.71
N GLY A 27 1.76 0.16 8.01
CA GLY A 27 2.88 -0.22 7.14
C GLY A 27 2.96 -1.73 6.89
N PHE A 28 2.68 -2.54 7.91
CA PHE A 28 2.60 -3.99 7.78
C PHE A 28 1.50 -4.43 6.79
N PHE A 29 0.30 -3.86 6.90
CA PHE A 29 -0.79 -4.18 5.97
C PHE A 29 -0.53 -3.67 4.54
N VAL A 30 0.13 -2.52 4.38
CA VAL A 30 0.57 -2.06 3.05
C VAL A 30 1.56 -3.05 2.45
N ALA A 31 2.57 -3.51 3.20
CA ALA A 31 3.51 -4.52 2.71
C ALA A 31 2.79 -5.82 2.32
N LEU A 32 1.83 -6.27 3.14
CA LEU A 32 1.02 -7.44 2.85
C LEU A 32 0.19 -7.27 1.56
N ALA A 33 -0.38 -6.09 1.34
CA ALA A 33 -1.12 -5.76 0.13
C ALA A 33 -0.24 -5.88 -1.12
N PHE A 34 1.01 -5.41 -1.07
CA PHE A 34 1.97 -5.57 -2.18
C PHE A 34 2.30 -7.04 -2.44
N LEU A 35 2.55 -7.84 -1.40
CA LEU A 35 2.86 -9.26 -1.53
C LEU A 35 1.69 -10.03 -2.16
N VAL A 36 0.47 -9.76 -1.70
CA VAL A 36 -0.75 -10.40 -2.22
C VAL A 36 -1.02 -9.97 -3.66
N ALA A 37 -0.92 -8.68 -3.98
CA ALA A 37 -1.07 -8.17 -5.34
C ALA A 37 -0.06 -8.82 -6.29
N HIS A 38 1.21 -8.90 -5.88
CA HIS A 38 2.28 -9.52 -6.65
C HIS A 38 1.97 -11.00 -6.92
N ALA A 39 1.61 -11.76 -5.87
CA ALA A 39 1.30 -13.18 -6.00
C ALA A 39 0.10 -13.44 -6.93
N LEU A 40 -0.96 -12.63 -6.81
CA LEU A 40 -2.15 -12.74 -7.65
C LEU A 40 -1.86 -12.38 -9.11
N LEU A 41 -1.12 -11.29 -9.36
CA LEU A 41 -0.74 -10.88 -10.71
C LEU A 41 0.16 -11.94 -11.36
N ARG A 42 1.12 -12.49 -10.62
CA ARG A 42 1.97 -13.60 -11.10
C ARG A 42 1.14 -14.82 -11.49
N LYS A 43 0.19 -15.21 -10.64
CA LYS A 43 -0.70 -16.34 -10.90
C LYS A 43 -1.57 -16.12 -12.14
N GLU A 44 -2.09 -14.91 -12.32
CA GLU A 44 -2.98 -14.60 -13.43
C GLU A 44 -2.21 -14.39 -14.75
N LEU A 45 -1.02 -13.78 -14.74
CA LEU A 45 -0.16 -13.69 -15.92
C LEU A 45 0.29 -15.07 -16.40
N LYS A 46 0.64 -15.98 -15.48
CA LYS A 46 0.92 -17.37 -15.83
C LYS A 46 -0.25 -18.02 -16.56
N ARG A 47 -1.48 -17.90 -16.01
CA ARG A 47 -2.69 -18.43 -16.64
C ARG A 47 -2.93 -17.84 -18.04
N GLN A 48 -2.76 -16.52 -18.19
CA GLN A 48 -2.96 -15.84 -19.46
C GLN A 48 -1.87 -16.23 -20.48
N ALA A 49 -0.64 -16.45 -20.04
CA ALA A 49 0.44 -16.98 -20.87
C ALA A 49 0.14 -18.41 -21.35
N ASP A 50 -0.35 -19.28 -20.45
CA ASP A 50 -0.75 -20.66 -20.78
C ASP A 50 -1.93 -20.70 -21.78
N LEU A 51 -2.77 -19.65 -21.84
CA LEU A 51 -3.82 -19.45 -22.85
C LEU A 51 -3.33 -18.83 -24.15
N GLY A 52 -2.03 -18.53 -24.28
CA GLY A 52 -1.44 -17.89 -25.47
C GLY A 52 -1.73 -16.39 -25.60
N HIS A 53 -2.22 -15.74 -24.53
CA HIS A 53 -2.51 -14.30 -24.55
C HIS A 53 -1.28 -13.42 -24.36
N PHE A 54 -0.19 -13.98 -23.84
CA PHE A 54 1.12 -13.34 -23.72
C PHE A 54 2.20 -14.27 -24.27
N GLN A 55 3.17 -13.69 -24.98
CA GLN A 55 4.30 -14.44 -25.53
C GLN A 55 5.50 -14.32 -24.60
N SER A 56 6.23 -15.42 -24.43
CA SER A 56 7.54 -15.42 -23.77
C SER A 56 8.57 -14.72 -24.64
N GLN A 57 9.56 -14.09 -24.01
CA GLN A 57 10.66 -13.43 -24.70
C GLN A 57 11.95 -14.22 -24.45
N THR A 58 12.74 -14.45 -25.50
CA THR A 58 14.08 -15.04 -25.34
C THR A 58 15.09 -13.91 -25.21
N THR A 59 15.85 -13.90 -24.13
CA THR A 59 17.02 -13.04 -23.95
C THR A 59 18.27 -13.88 -23.79
N THR A 60 19.41 -13.39 -24.23
CA THR A 60 20.70 -14.00 -23.89
C THR A 60 21.14 -13.51 -22.52
N ALA A 61 21.45 -14.43 -21.62
CA ALA A 61 22.01 -14.14 -20.30
C ALA A 61 23.37 -14.85 -20.17
N VAL A 62 24.37 -14.16 -19.64
CA VAL A 62 25.68 -14.77 -19.38
C VAL A 62 25.67 -15.34 -17.96
N VAL A 63 25.75 -16.66 -17.84
CA VAL A 63 25.69 -17.38 -16.57
C VAL A 63 27.10 -17.86 -16.18
N GLY A 64 27.37 -17.90 -14.88
CA GLY A 64 28.62 -18.43 -14.33
C GLY A 64 29.81 -17.47 -14.34
N GLN A 65 29.56 -16.15 -14.42
CA GLN A 65 30.60 -15.14 -14.29
C GLN A 65 31.17 -15.07 -12.86
N ALA A 66 32.40 -14.55 -12.74
CA ALA A 66 32.99 -14.24 -11.44
C ALA A 66 32.23 -13.08 -10.74
N PRO A 67 32.33 -12.96 -9.40
CA PRO A 67 31.69 -11.87 -8.67
C PRO A 67 32.12 -10.51 -9.21
N HIS A 68 31.17 -9.72 -9.69
CA HIS A 68 31.47 -8.38 -10.19
C HIS A 68 31.80 -7.45 -9.00
N PRO A 69 32.89 -6.68 -9.01
CA PRO A 69 33.29 -5.84 -7.88
C PRO A 69 32.21 -4.83 -7.47
N LEU A 70 31.46 -4.28 -8.43
CA LEU A 70 30.35 -3.37 -8.14
C LEU A 70 29.22 -4.07 -7.38
N ASP A 71 28.90 -5.32 -7.72
CA ASP A 71 27.84 -6.07 -7.04
C ASP A 71 28.22 -6.30 -5.58
N LEU A 72 29.46 -6.71 -5.34
CA LEU A 72 29.99 -6.88 -3.99
C LEU A 72 30.00 -5.56 -3.22
N GLY A 73 30.42 -4.46 -3.86
CA GLY A 73 30.39 -3.12 -3.27
C GLY A 73 28.98 -2.66 -2.90
N LEU A 74 27.99 -2.87 -3.78
CA LEU A 74 26.59 -2.54 -3.52
C LEU A 74 26.01 -3.38 -2.36
N GLN A 75 26.35 -4.67 -2.30
CA GLN A 75 25.95 -5.54 -1.19
C GLN A 75 26.62 -5.13 0.13
N ALA A 76 27.88 -4.69 0.10
CA ALA A 76 28.56 -4.14 1.26
C ALA A 76 27.84 -2.88 1.78
N VAL A 77 27.47 -1.96 0.89
CA VAL A 77 26.72 -0.75 1.25
C VAL A 77 25.34 -1.09 1.82
N MET A 78 24.60 -2.00 1.16
CA MET A 78 23.29 -2.45 1.67
C MET A 78 23.42 -3.09 3.05
N GLY A 79 24.39 -3.99 3.23
CA GLY A 79 24.66 -4.63 4.51
C GLY A 79 25.08 -3.62 5.58
N PHE A 80 25.86 -2.61 5.21
CA PHE A 80 26.22 -1.52 6.10
C PHE A 80 24.99 -0.75 6.56
N VAL A 81 24.11 -0.33 5.65
CA VAL A 81 22.91 0.44 6.00
C VAL A 81 21.94 -0.39 6.85
N LEU A 82 21.74 -1.68 6.52
CA LEU A 82 20.89 -2.58 7.32
C LEU A 82 21.45 -2.78 8.72
N GLY A 83 22.76 -3.02 8.86
CA GLY A 83 23.39 -3.17 10.16
C GLY A 83 23.41 -1.86 10.95
N TRP A 84 23.89 -0.78 10.33
CA TRP A 84 24.07 0.51 10.98
C TRP A 84 22.76 1.10 11.47
N LYS A 85 21.69 0.99 10.67
CA LYS A 85 20.41 1.60 10.98
C LYS A 85 19.37 0.61 11.48
N VAL A 86 19.05 -0.42 10.71
CA VAL A 86 17.91 -1.30 11.02
C VAL A 86 18.20 -2.12 12.27
N LEU A 87 19.37 -2.77 12.38
CA LEU A 87 19.71 -3.51 13.60
C LEU A 87 19.83 -2.59 14.82
N TYR A 88 20.43 -1.40 14.65
CA TYR A 88 20.46 -0.39 15.71
C TYR A 88 19.05 -0.06 16.23
N LEU A 89 18.10 0.22 15.33
CA LEU A 89 16.72 0.53 15.71
C LEU A 89 16.03 -0.66 16.36
N VAL A 90 16.24 -1.89 15.88
CA VAL A 90 15.64 -3.12 16.43
C VAL A 90 16.14 -3.37 17.86
N PHE A 91 17.45 -3.30 18.10
CA PHE A 91 18.02 -3.57 19.42
C PHE A 91 17.78 -2.46 20.44
N ASN A 92 17.57 -1.22 20.00
CA ASN A 92 17.33 -0.06 20.88
C ASN A 92 15.86 0.41 20.86
N ALA A 93 14.96 -0.37 20.26
CA ALA A 93 13.55 0.01 20.08
C ALA A 93 12.82 0.33 21.40
N GLY A 94 13.21 -0.34 22.49
CA GLY A 94 12.62 -0.14 23.81
C GLY A 94 12.87 1.25 24.39
N GLU A 95 14.02 1.86 24.09
CA GLU A 95 14.41 3.20 24.54
C GLU A 95 14.01 4.26 23.51
N ILE A 96 14.27 4.01 22.24
CA ILE A 96 14.05 4.99 21.15
C ILE A 96 12.56 5.31 20.97
N PHE A 97 11.67 4.33 21.12
CA PHE A 97 10.24 4.50 20.89
C PHE A 97 9.42 4.62 22.19
N GLN A 98 10.03 5.12 23.27
CA GLN A 98 9.27 5.53 24.46
C GLN A 98 8.38 6.74 24.14
N GLY A 99 7.22 6.86 24.79
CA GLY A 99 6.30 7.98 24.61
C GLY A 99 5.57 8.04 23.26
N GLY A 100 5.64 7.00 22.42
CA GLY A 100 5.00 7.00 21.10
C GLY A 100 5.84 7.66 19.99
N GLY A 101 7.17 7.74 20.16
CA GLY A 101 8.07 8.25 19.12
C GLY A 101 7.90 7.55 17.76
N LEU A 102 7.83 8.34 16.68
CA LEU A 102 7.62 7.84 15.32
C LEU A 102 8.91 7.21 14.75
N PRO A 103 8.87 5.95 14.24
CA PRO A 103 9.98 5.32 13.54
C PRO A 103 10.63 6.18 12.45
N GLN A 104 9.84 6.98 11.74
CA GLN A 104 10.27 7.83 10.64
C GLN A 104 11.26 8.92 11.10
N ALA A 105 11.09 9.47 12.31
CA ALA A 105 11.97 10.50 12.84
C ALA A 105 13.39 9.95 13.07
N HIS A 106 13.48 8.69 13.50
CA HIS A 106 14.75 8.03 13.71
C HIS A 106 15.31 7.44 12.43
N LEU A 107 14.49 6.96 11.49
CA LEU A 107 14.96 6.33 10.24
C LEU A 107 15.86 7.26 9.40
N PHE A 108 15.64 8.56 9.46
CA PHE A 108 16.42 9.56 8.72
C PHE A 108 17.45 10.31 9.57
N SER A 109 17.61 9.95 10.85
CA SER A 109 18.66 10.54 11.69
C SER A 109 20.05 9.97 11.34
N THR A 110 21.11 10.65 11.77
CA THR A 110 22.48 10.15 11.70
C THR A 110 22.81 9.14 12.80
N ASP A 111 21.85 8.80 13.65
CA ASP A 111 22.08 7.84 14.73
C ASP A 111 22.13 6.42 14.16
N GLY A 112 23.10 5.66 14.62
CA GLY A 112 23.26 4.28 14.19
C GLY A 112 24.46 3.64 14.88
N ASN A 113 24.69 2.38 14.57
CA ASN A 113 25.79 1.62 15.15
C ASN A 113 26.75 1.16 14.07
N VAL A 114 27.93 1.79 14.02
CA VAL A 114 28.94 1.52 12.99
C VAL A 114 29.43 0.07 13.03
N VAL A 115 29.53 -0.54 14.22
CA VAL A 115 29.94 -1.94 14.38
C VAL A 115 28.93 -2.88 13.73
N TRP A 116 27.64 -2.69 14.00
CA TRP A 116 26.57 -3.44 13.33
C TRP A 116 26.59 -3.21 11.81
N GLY A 117 26.87 -1.98 11.37
CA GLY A 117 27.07 -1.66 9.96
C GLY A 117 28.19 -2.48 9.33
N VAL A 118 29.39 -2.48 9.92
CA VAL A 118 30.54 -3.24 9.41
C VAL A 118 30.23 -4.74 9.37
N LEU A 119 29.61 -5.29 10.42
CA LEU A 119 29.23 -6.71 10.46
C LEU A 119 28.20 -7.05 9.38
N GLY A 120 27.20 -6.20 9.16
CA GLY A 120 26.21 -6.35 8.10
C GLY A 120 26.85 -6.30 6.70
N ALA A 121 27.78 -5.36 6.49
CA ALA A 121 28.51 -5.22 5.23
C ALA A 121 29.34 -6.48 4.92
N VAL A 122 30.10 -6.97 5.89
CA VAL A 122 30.90 -8.21 5.74
C VAL A 122 29.99 -9.40 5.50
N GLY A 123 28.92 -9.54 6.28
CA GLY A 123 27.97 -10.65 6.17
C GLY A 123 27.29 -10.73 4.80
N MET A 124 26.73 -9.62 4.31
CA MET A 124 26.07 -9.58 3.00
C MET A 124 27.05 -9.76 1.85
N THR A 125 28.25 -9.18 1.93
CA THR A 125 29.27 -9.34 0.90
C THR A 125 29.77 -10.79 0.85
N ALA A 126 30.04 -11.40 2.00
CA ALA A 126 30.46 -12.79 2.11
C ALA A 126 29.37 -13.74 1.58
N TRP A 127 28.10 -13.47 1.90
CA TRP A 127 26.96 -14.23 1.39
C TRP A 127 26.86 -14.12 -0.14
N ARG A 128 26.90 -12.91 -0.70
CA ARG A 128 26.85 -12.72 -2.16
C ARG A 128 28.04 -13.37 -2.85
N TYR A 129 29.23 -13.24 -2.27
CA TYR A 129 30.43 -13.88 -2.81
C TYR A 129 30.26 -15.40 -2.83
N TRP A 130 29.78 -16.00 -1.74
CA TRP A 130 29.53 -17.43 -1.65
C TRP A 130 28.48 -17.91 -2.67
N GLU A 131 27.39 -17.17 -2.82
CA GLU A 131 26.34 -17.45 -3.81
C GLU A 131 26.89 -17.49 -5.23
N VAL A 132 27.64 -16.45 -5.64
CA VAL A 132 28.22 -16.39 -6.98
C VAL A 132 29.28 -17.47 -7.19
N GLN A 133 30.09 -17.81 -6.18
CA GLN A 133 31.06 -18.91 -6.30
C GLN A 133 30.38 -20.27 -6.46
N ARG A 134 29.19 -20.49 -5.86
CA ARG A 134 28.43 -21.72 -6.04
C ARG A 134 27.87 -21.88 -7.44
N GLU A 135 27.52 -20.78 -8.09
CA GLU A 135 26.95 -20.76 -9.45
C GLU A 135 28.01 -20.54 -10.55
N ARG A 136 29.28 -20.38 -10.14
CA ARG A 136 30.40 -20.12 -11.06
C ARG A 136 30.65 -21.32 -11.96
N LEU A 137 30.79 -21.05 -13.25
CA LEU A 137 31.22 -22.04 -14.24
C LEU A 137 32.71 -21.83 -14.56
N PRO A 138 33.44 -22.89 -14.97
CA PRO A 138 34.83 -22.76 -15.40
C PRO A 138 35.01 -21.75 -16.53
N GLU A 139 34.03 -21.70 -17.45
CA GLU A 139 33.90 -20.69 -18.49
C GLU A 139 32.47 -20.14 -18.48
N PRO A 140 32.27 -18.81 -18.45
CA PRO A 140 30.95 -18.21 -18.55
C PRO A 140 30.26 -18.62 -19.85
N LYS A 141 29.01 -19.08 -19.76
CA LYS A 141 28.23 -19.50 -20.92
C LYS A 141 27.08 -18.53 -21.16
N THR A 142 26.90 -18.12 -22.41
CA THR A 142 25.70 -17.41 -22.84
C THR A 142 24.60 -18.43 -23.05
N VAL A 143 23.59 -18.38 -22.19
CA VAL A 143 22.42 -19.27 -22.27
C VAL A 143 21.24 -18.43 -22.74
N GLU A 144 20.47 -18.98 -23.68
CA GLU A 144 19.17 -18.42 -24.02
C GLU A 144 18.22 -18.64 -22.84
N GLN A 145 17.82 -17.54 -22.21
CA GLN A 145 16.85 -17.53 -21.12
C GLN A 145 15.50 -17.11 -21.67
N VAL A 146 14.51 -18.00 -21.50
CA VAL A 146 13.12 -17.69 -21.81
C VAL A 146 12.51 -16.96 -20.62
N ILE A 147 12.27 -15.66 -20.77
CA ILE A 147 11.55 -14.83 -19.80
C ILE A 147 10.06 -15.03 -20.03
N ARG A 148 9.36 -15.57 -19.04
CA ARG A 148 7.91 -15.72 -19.10
C ARG A 148 7.21 -14.45 -18.63
N PRO A 149 5.96 -14.19 -19.06
CA PRO A 149 5.20 -13.01 -18.63
C PRO A 149 5.07 -12.88 -17.10
N GLU A 150 4.96 -13.99 -16.37
CA GLU A 150 4.90 -13.97 -14.90
C GLU A 150 6.22 -13.57 -14.21
N ASP A 151 7.36 -13.64 -14.91
CA ASP A 151 8.66 -13.21 -14.37
C ASP A 151 8.81 -11.68 -14.45
N LEU A 152 8.01 -11.02 -15.29
CA LEU A 152 7.99 -9.57 -15.47
C LEU A 152 7.19 -8.83 -14.39
N VAL A 153 6.49 -9.54 -13.50
CA VAL A 153 5.64 -8.94 -12.44
C VAL A 153 6.45 -8.00 -11.57
N GLY A 154 7.69 -8.37 -11.20
CA GLY A 154 8.56 -7.50 -10.42
C GLY A 154 8.85 -6.17 -11.12
N GLY A 155 9.05 -6.21 -12.44
CA GLY A 155 9.22 -5.01 -13.26
C GLY A 155 7.95 -4.16 -13.36
N VAL A 156 6.77 -4.78 -13.44
CA VAL A 156 5.48 -4.07 -13.39
C VAL A 156 5.31 -3.36 -12.04
N THR A 157 5.57 -4.06 -10.93
CA THR A 157 5.50 -3.50 -9.57
C THR A 157 6.50 -2.35 -9.40
N ALA A 158 7.74 -2.52 -9.87
CA ALA A 158 8.76 -1.46 -9.80
C ALA A 158 8.37 -0.23 -10.63
N ALA A 159 7.87 -0.42 -11.85
CA ALA A 159 7.39 0.68 -12.69
C ALA A 159 6.24 1.44 -12.01
N ALA A 160 5.28 0.73 -11.42
CA ALA A 160 4.18 1.33 -10.68
C ALA A 160 4.66 2.10 -9.45
N ALA A 161 5.57 1.53 -8.66
CA ALA A 161 6.09 2.16 -7.45
C ALA A 161 6.92 3.41 -7.76
N ILE A 162 7.88 3.32 -8.69
CA ILE A 162 8.75 4.43 -9.08
C ILE A 162 7.92 5.54 -9.73
N GLY A 163 7.08 5.19 -10.71
CA GLY A 163 6.21 6.16 -11.39
C GLY A 163 5.19 6.78 -10.45
N GLY A 164 4.65 5.99 -9.51
CA GLY A 164 3.69 6.46 -8.52
C GLY A 164 4.29 7.44 -7.52
N ILE A 165 5.45 7.14 -6.95
CA ILE A 165 6.13 8.06 -6.03
C ILE A 165 6.56 9.33 -6.76
N ALA A 166 7.19 9.20 -7.94
CA ALA A 166 7.63 10.33 -8.73
C ALA A 166 6.47 11.23 -9.15
N GLY A 167 5.35 10.64 -9.61
CA GLY A 167 4.16 11.37 -9.98
C GLY A 167 3.47 12.05 -8.81
N ALA A 168 3.34 11.36 -7.68
CA ALA A 168 2.72 11.93 -6.50
C ALA A 168 3.48 13.13 -5.97
N LYS A 169 4.83 13.06 -5.99
CA LYS A 169 5.66 14.19 -5.63
C LYS A 169 5.58 15.31 -6.66
N LEU A 170 5.64 15.00 -7.95
CA LEU A 170 5.54 16.00 -9.01
C LEU A 170 4.25 16.82 -8.89
N PHE A 171 3.10 16.17 -8.74
CA PHE A 171 1.82 16.86 -8.62
C PHE A 171 1.72 17.67 -7.33
N HIS A 172 2.26 17.16 -6.22
CA HIS A 172 2.33 17.92 -4.98
C HIS A 172 3.12 19.23 -5.16
N LEU A 173 4.27 19.19 -5.85
CA LEU A 173 5.06 20.39 -6.12
C LEU A 173 4.36 21.39 -7.05
N LEU A 174 3.48 20.91 -7.93
CA LEU A 174 2.65 21.76 -8.79
C LEU A 174 1.47 22.38 -8.04
N GLU A 175 0.89 21.64 -7.09
CA GLU A 175 -0.24 22.08 -6.27
C GLU A 175 0.20 23.06 -5.17
N TYR A 176 1.42 22.89 -4.64
CA TYR A 176 2.01 23.72 -3.60
C TYR A 176 3.37 24.33 -4.01
N PRO A 177 3.40 25.31 -4.93
CA PRO A 177 4.64 25.94 -5.39
C PRO A 177 5.44 26.62 -4.27
N ASP A 178 4.76 27.11 -3.24
CA ASP A 178 5.41 27.75 -2.10
C ASP A 178 6.25 26.77 -1.28
N GLU A 179 5.77 25.53 -1.12
CA GLU A 179 6.54 24.45 -0.48
C GLU A 179 7.76 24.05 -1.31
N PHE A 180 7.65 24.09 -2.64
CA PHE A 180 8.79 23.86 -3.52
C PHE A 180 9.86 24.95 -3.34
N VAL A 181 9.46 26.21 -3.27
CA VAL A 181 10.39 27.33 -3.00
C VAL A 181 11.01 27.19 -1.61
N ALA A 182 10.24 26.77 -0.60
CA ALA A 182 10.75 26.51 0.75
C ALA A 182 11.78 25.36 0.75
N PHE A 183 11.52 24.28 0.02
CA PHE A 183 12.46 23.19 -0.16
C PHE A 183 13.76 23.63 -0.83
N LEU A 184 13.70 24.48 -1.86
CA LEU A 184 14.90 25.00 -2.53
C LEU A 184 15.74 25.89 -1.60
N LYS A 185 15.10 26.62 -0.68
CA LYS A 185 15.77 27.44 0.32
C LYS A 185 16.40 26.60 1.43
N GLN A 186 15.76 25.50 1.82
CA GLN A 186 16.23 24.59 2.88
C GLN A 186 15.99 23.12 2.48
N PRO A 187 16.86 22.56 1.63
CA PRO A 187 16.69 21.20 1.15
C PRO A 187 16.88 20.21 2.31
N SER A 188 15.84 19.45 2.62
CA SER A 188 15.91 18.34 3.57
C SER A 188 15.18 17.11 3.03
N LEU A 189 15.68 15.93 3.37
CA LEU A 189 15.07 14.66 2.94
C LEU A 189 13.65 14.51 3.51
N ASN A 190 13.41 15.01 4.72
CA ASN A 190 12.08 15.03 5.34
C ASN A 190 11.09 15.93 4.57
N ALA A 191 11.52 17.11 4.10
CA ALA A 191 10.69 17.97 3.26
C ALA A 191 10.48 17.38 1.85
N PHE A 192 11.45 16.62 1.33
CA PHE A 192 11.29 15.94 0.04
C PHE A 192 10.31 14.76 0.13
N LEU A 193 10.33 13.99 1.21
CA LEU A 193 9.41 12.87 1.42
C LEU A 193 8.04 13.31 1.99
N GLY A 194 7.96 14.50 2.59
CA GLY A 194 6.71 15.14 2.99
C GLY A 194 5.91 15.60 1.78
N GLY A 195 4.60 15.41 1.81
CA GLY A 195 3.68 15.85 0.77
C GLY A 195 3.68 14.97 -0.48
N LEU A 196 2.59 14.21 -0.67
CA LEU A 196 2.37 13.34 -1.83
C LEU A 196 0.91 13.47 -2.30
N THR A 197 0.71 13.94 -3.53
CA THR A 197 -0.64 14.06 -4.12
C THR A 197 -1.01 12.75 -4.82
N ILE A 198 -2.06 12.08 -4.33
CA ILE A 198 -2.47 10.74 -4.77
C ILE A 198 -2.70 10.67 -6.29
N TYR A 199 -3.33 11.68 -6.89
CA TYR A 199 -3.66 11.69 -8.32
C TYR A 199 -2.44 11.68 -9.22
N GLY A 200 -1.38 12.39 -8.83
CA GLY A 200 -0.12 12.35 -9.56
C GLY A 200 0.47 10.94 -9.57
N GLY A 201 0.36 10.23 -8.43
CA GLY A 201 0.83 8.86 -8.33
C GLY A 201 0.02 7.89 -9.19
N LEU A 202 -1.31 8.00 -9.21
CA LEU A 202 -2.17 7.16 -10.04
C LEU A 202 -1.89 7.36 -11.54
N ILE A 203 -1.83 8.61 -12.00
CA ILE A 203 -1.66 8.94 -13.42
C ILE A 203 -0.27 8.53 -13.90
N VAL A 204 0.79 9.00 -13.25
CA VAL A 204 2.17 8.73 -13.69
C VAL A 204 2.54 7.28 -13.43
N GLY A 205 2.08 6.67 -12.33
CA GLY A 205 2.25 5.24 -12.09
C GLY A 205 1.57 4.38 -13.16
N GLY A 206 0.35 4.71 -13.56
CA GLY A 206 -0.36 4.05 -14.66
C GLY A 206 0.38 4.19 -16.00
N LEU A 207 0.89 5.39 -16.30
CA LEU A 207 1.69 5.65 -17.50
C LEU A 207 3.02 4.90 -17.49
N ALA A 208 3.68 4.78 -16.34
CA ALA A 208 4.90 4.01 -16.19
C ALA A 208 4.66 2.51 -16.45
N VAL A 209 3.57 1.95 -15.91
CA VAL A 209 3.15 0.56 -16.20
C VAL A 209 2.81 0.39 -17.68
N TYR A 210 2.13 1.36 -18.31
CA TYR A 210 1.84 1.33 -19.74
C TYR A 210 3.13 1.33 -20.57
N ALA A 211 4.09 2.20 -20.26
CA ALA A 211 5.39 2.26 -20.92
C ALA A 211 6.17 0.95 -20.76
N PHE A 212 6.17 0.36 -19.55
CA PHE A 212 6.78 -0.93 -19.28
C PHE A 212 6.11 -2.06 -20.08
N ALA A 213 4.77 -2.10 -20.11
CA ALA A 213 4.01 -3.09 -20.87
C ALA A 213 4.34 -3.01 -22.37
N ARG A 214 4.40 -1.78 -22.93
CA ARG A 214 4.77 -1.55 -24.33
C ARG A 214 6.19 -2.01 -24.64
N LYS A 215 7.17 -1.67 -23.78
CA LYS A 215 8.57 -2.09 -23.92
C LYS A 215 8.70 -3.62 -23.94
N ASN A 216 7.87 -4.32 -23.16
CA ASN A 216 7.86 -5.78 -23.05
C ASN A 216 6.80 -6.45 -23.94
N LYS A 217 6.28 -5.76 -24.97
CA LYS A 217 5.30 -6.31 -25.93
C LYS A 217 4.06 -6.94 -25.29
N MET A 218 3.67 -6.49 -24.10
CA MET A 218 2.49 -6.96 -23.39
C MET A 218 1.27 -6.13 -23.79
N ASN A 219 0.15 -6.79 -24.08
CA ASN A 219 -1.10 -6.08 -24.30
C ASN A 219 -1.55 -5.42 -22.99
N PHE A 220 -1.60 -4.08 -22.97
CA PHE A 220 -1.90 -3.31 -21.77
C PHE A 220 -3.29 -3.60 -21.19
N LEU A 221 -4.31 -3.77 -22.03
CA LEU A 221 -5.68 -4.05 -21.54
C LEU A 221 -5.77 -5.44 -20.90
N ARG A 222 -5.04 -6.43 -21.43
CA ARG A 222 -4.94 -7.75 -20.79
C ARG A 222 -4.15 -7.70 -19.48
N LEU A 223 -3.11 -6.88 -19.42
CA LEU A 223 -2.37 -6.64 -18.19
C LEU A 223 -3.28 -5.96 -17.14
N ALA A 224 -4.05 -4.94 -17.55
CA ALA A 224 -5.00 -4.26 -16.69
C ALA A 224 -6.08 -5.22 -16.16
N ASP A 225 -6.63 -6.08 -17.02
CA ASP A 225 -7.57 -7.14 -16.62
C ASP A 225 -6.96 -8.11 -15.61
N ALA A 226 -5.70 -8.53 -15.82
CA ALA A 226 -4.99 -9.42 -14.91
C ALA A 226 -4.70 -8.78 -13.55
N THR A 227 -4.54 -7.45 -13.54
CA THR A 227 -4.16 -6.67 -12.36
C THR A 227 -5.38 -6.25 -11.52
N ALA A 228 -6.53 -5.96 -12.17
CA ALA A 228 -7.74 -5.42 -11.54
C ALA A 228 -8.24 -6.18 -10.29
N PRO A 229 -8.39 -7.52 -10.31
CA PRO A 229 -8.80 -8.24 -9.12
C PRO A 229 -7.79 -8.09 -7.97
N GLY A 230 -6.50 -8.19 -8.28
CA GLY A 230 -5.42 -8.02 -7.30
C GLY A 230 -5.40 -6.63 -6.68
N LEU A 231 -5.70 -5.58 -7.46
CA LEU A 231 -5.83 -4.21 -6.97
C LEU A 231 -6.96 -4.06 -5.95
N LEU A 232 -8.13 -4.65 -6.19
CA LEU A 232 -9.23 -4.60 -5.21
C LEU A 232 -8.82 -5.25 -3.89
N LEU A 233 -8.28 -6.48 -3.95
CA LEU A 233 -7.90 -7.16 -2.73
C LEU A 233 -6.80 -6.41 -1.99
N ALA A 234 -5.81 -5.88 -2.71
CA ALA A 234 -4.74 -5.07 -2.14
C ALA A 234 -5.29 -3.79 -1.47
N TYR A 235 -6.24 -3.11 -2.10
CA TYR A 235 -6.93 -1.97 -1.50
C TYR A 235 -7.65 -2.37 -0.20
N GLY A 236 -8.40 -3.48 -0.21
CA GLY A 236 -9.05 -4.00 1.00
C GLY A 236 -8.07 -4.35 2.13
N ILE A 237 -6.93 -4.95 1.81
CA ILE A 237 -5.87 -5.21 2.79
C ILE A 237 -5.30 -3.89 3.33
N GLY A 238 -5.08 -2.88 2.48
CA GLY A 238 -4.67 -1.54 2.91
C GLY A 238 -5.67 -0.88 3.86
N ARG A 239 -6.97 -1.02 3.57
CA ARG A 239 -8.06 -0.54 4.43
C ARG A 239 -8.14 -1.26 5.77
N MET A 240 -7.80 -2.54 5.83
CA MET A 240 -7.60 -3.22 7.12
C MET A 240 -6.44 -2.59 7.91
N GLY A 241 -5.39 -2.14 7.22
CA GLY A 241 -4.32 -1.34 7.82
C GLY A 241 -4.86 -0.09 8.51
N CYS A 242 -5.67 0.70 7.81
CA CYS A 242 -6.35 1.89 8.34
C CYS A 242 -7.24 1.53 9.55
N GLN A 243 -8.01 0.43 9.43
CA GLN A 243 -8.87 -0.03 10.50
C GLN A 243 -8.08 -0.39 11.75
N ILE A 244 -6.93 -1.04 11.63
CA ILE A 244 -6.19 -1.56 12.78
C ILE A 244 -5.35 -0.46 13.45
N SER A 245 -4.78 0.45 12.67
CA SER A 245 -4.03 1.60 13.20
C SER A 245 -4.92 2.68 13.78
N GLY A 246 -6.14 2.85 13.26
CA GLY A 246 -6.96 4.02 13.54
C GLY A 246 -6.28 5.30 13.04
N ASP A 247 -5.97 5.36 11.75
CA ASP A 247 -5.25 6.47 11.11
C ASP A 247 -6.12 7.65 10.68
N GLY A 248 -7.41 7.66 11.01
CA GLY A 248 -8.33 8.75 10.69
C GLY A 248 -9.24 8.49 9.50
N ASP A 249 -9.09 7.37 8.80
CA ASP A 249 -9.92 7.01 7.65
C ASP A 249 -11.34 6.52 8.01
N TRP A 250 -11.84 6.90 9.20
CA TRP A 250 -13.18 6.61 9.69
C TRP A 250 -14.21 7.66 9.22
N GLY A 251 -15.49 7.36 9.47
CA GLY A 251 -16.61 8.20 9.07
C GLY A 251 -17.02 9.26 10.07
N ILE A 252 -18.17 9.88 9.79
CA ILE A 252 -18.87 10.79 10.71
C ILE A 252 -19.44 10.02 11.92
N PRO A 253 -19.84 10.72 13.00
CA PRO A 253 -20.64 10.13 14.07
C PRO A 253 -21.78 9.26 13.53
N ASN A 254 -21.94 8.06 14.07
CA ASN A 254 -23.03 7.16 13.69
C ASN A 254 -24.16 7.25 14.74
N PRO A 255 -25.25 7.99 14.48
CA PRO A 255 -26.37 8.10 15.41
C PRO A 255 -27.34 6.91 15.32
N PHE A 256 -27.18 6.03 14.35
CA PHE A 256 -28.17 5.00 14.04
C PHE A 256 -27.95 3.74 14.89
N PRO A 257 -29.00 3.14 15.45
CA PRO A 257 -28.88 1.85 16.12
C PRO A 257 -28.45 0.77 15.13
N LYS A 258 -27.68 -0.21 15.62
CA LYS A 258 -27.24 -1.35 14.80
C LYS A 258 -28.46 -2.10 14.25
N PRO A 259 -28.56 -2.33 12.93
CA PRO A 259 -29.67 -3.07 12.34
C PRO A 259 -29.79 -4.49 12.88
N SER A 260 -31.02 -4.99 13.01
CA SER A 260 -31.29 -6.33 13.58
C SER A 260 -30.67 -7.48 12.79
N TRP A 261 -30.55 -7.36 11.47
CA TRP A 261 -29.90 -8.36 10.61
C TRP A 261 -28.38 -8.44 10.81
N LEU A 262 -27.78 -7.43 11.47
CA LEU A 262 -26.36 -7.36 11.82
C LEU A 262 -26.13 -7.71 13.31
N SER A 263 -27.13 -8.28 14.00
CA SER A 263 -27.02 -8.63 15.42
C SER A 263 -25.92 -9.65 15.73
N TRP A 264 -25.63 -10.54 14.78
CA TRP A 264 -24.57 -11.55 14.88
C TRP A 264 -23.15 -10.96 14.86
N ALA A 265 -22.98 -9.74 14.33
CA ALA A 265 -21.69 -9.10 14.24
C ALA A 265 -21.41 -8.24 15.48
N PRO A 266 -20.13 -8.10 15.89
CA PRO A 266 -19.75 -7.18 16.96
C PRO A 266 -20.16 -5.73 16.67
N ASP A 267 -20.39 -4.94 17.71
CA ASP A 267 -20.86 -3.55 17.57
C ASP A 267 -19.86 -2.66 16.81
N TRP A 268 -18.56 -2.95 16.93
CA TRP A 268 -17.50 -2.24 16.23
C TRP A 268 -17.55 -2.37 14.71
N VAL A 269 -18.35 -3.29 14.16
CA VAL A 269 -18.62 -3.37 12.72
C VAL A 269 -19.58 -2.27 12.27
N TRP A 270 -20.43 -1.76 13.17
CA TRP A 270 -21.44 -0.74 12.87
C TRP A 270 -21.04 0.67 13.35
N ALA A 271 -20.58 0.77 14.59
CA ALA A 271 -20.13 2.01 15.20
C ALA A 271 -18.91 1.72 16.06
N TYR A 272 -17.83 2.48 15.85
CA TYR A 272 -16.59 2.24 16.56
C TYR A 272 -15.92 3.52 17.07
N ALA A 273 -15.37 3.42 18.29
CA ALA A 273 -14.76 4.55 18.99
C ALA A 273 -13.25 4.68 18.73
N TYR A 274 -12.64 3.76 17.96
CA TYR A 274 -11.20 3.78 17.64
C TYR A 274 -10.28 4.07 18.86
N PRO A 275 -10.37 3.26 19.94
CA PRO A 275 -9.50 3.41 21.10
C PRO A 275 -8.04 3.16 20.72
N ASN A 276 -7.12 3.95 21.25
CA ASN A 276 -5.69 3.91 20.91
C ASN A 276 -5.38 4.22 19.43
N ASN A 277 -6.14 5.13 18.80
CA ASN A 277 -5.90 5.55 17.42
C ASN A 277 -4.52 6.21 17.28
N VAL A 278 -3.82 5.94 16.17
CA VAL A 278 -2.45 6.45 15.94
C VAL A 278 -2.38 7.98 15.85
N ASN A 279 -3.51 8.63 15.53
CA ASN A 279 -3.61 10.09 15.50
C ASN A 279 -3.73 10.74 16.89
N ALA A 280 -3.86 9.94 17.95
CA ALA A 280 -4.05 10.39 19.34
C ALA A 280 -5.07 11.53 19.44
N VAL A 281 -6.22 11.38 18.75
CA VAL A 281 -7.19 12.47 18.62
C VAL A 281 -7.70 12.88 20.00
N TYR A 282 -7.48 14.14 20.37
CA TYR A 282 -7.96 14.74 21.61
C TYR A 282 -8.68 16.07 21.32
N GLY A 283 -9.75 16.34 22.06
CA GLY A 283 -10.57 17.54 21.94
C GLY A 283 -11.63 17.46 20.83
N PRO A 284 -12.47 18.50 20.71
CA PRO A 284 -13.59 18.55 19.76
C PRO A 284 -13.09 18.66 18.32
N ARG A 285 -13.78 17.96 17.40
CA ARG A 285 -13.54 18.03 15.95
C ARG A 285 -14.75 18.59 15.23
N SER A 286 -14.49 19.33 14.15
CA SER A 286 -15.55 19.89 13.27
C SER A 286 -16.48 18.82 12.69
N ALA A 287 -16.01 17.59 12.59
CA ALA A 287 -16.77 16.43 12.15
C ALA A 287 -17.87 15.96 13.12
N GLY A 288 -17.96 16.55 14.33
CA GLY A 288 -19.03 16.26 15.29
C GLY A 288 -18.70 15.22 16.36
N TYR A 289 -17.45 14.75 16.43
CA TYR A 289 -16.96 13.91 17.54
C TYR A 289 -15.89 14.62 18.35
N THR A 290 -15.68 14.15 19.58
CA THR A 290 -14.66 14.64 20.51
C THR A 290 -13.73 13.50 20.88
N GLY A 291 -12.43 13.73 20.75
CA GLY A 291 -11.40 12.82 21.26
C GLY A 291 -11.26 12.95 22.76
N LYS A 292 -11.36 11.84 23.50
CA LYS A 292 -11.26 11.77 24.96
C LYS A 292 -10.15 10.83 25.38
N LEU A 293 -9.57 11.07 26.56
CA LEU A 293 -8.59 10.15 27.15
C LEU A 293 -9.29 8.87 27.61
N ILE A 294 -8.63 7.73 27.40
CA ILE A 294 -9.06 6.44 27.94
C ILE A 294 -8.73 6.41 29.44
N ASP A 295 -9.73 6.13 30.25
CA ASP A 295 -9.62 5.73 31.65
C ASP A 295 -9.86 4.21 31.75
N PRO A 296 -8.80 3.40 31.92
CA PRO A 296 -8.92 1.95 32.02
C PRO A 296 -9.79 1.46 33.18
N ALA A 297 -10.10 2.30 34.17
CA ALA A 297 -11.02 1.95 35.26
C ALA A 297 -12.49 1.97 34.81
N THR A 298 -12.83 2.74 33.77
CA THR A 298 -14.21 2.92 33.31
C THR A 298 -14.46 2.44 31.89
N GLN A 299 -13.44 2.31 31.06
CA GLN A 299 -13.52 1.75 29.71
C GLN A 299 -12.89 0.36 29.60
N PRO A 300 -13.35 -0.49 28.68
CA PRO A 300 -12.86 -1.87 28.52
C PRO A 300 -11.53 -1.97 27.76
N TRP A 301 -10.92 -0.85 27.39
CA TRP A 301 -9.71 -0.83 26.56
C TRP A 301 -8.49 -0.43 27.40
N PRO A 302 -7.31 -1.02 27.15
CA PRO A 302 -6.08 -0.50 27.72
C PRO A 302 -5.80 0.91 27.17
N ALA A 303 -5.07 1.72 27.92
CA ALA A 303 -4.53 2.98 27.43
C ALA A 303 -3.07 2.78 27.03
N PHE A 304 -2.78 2.80 25.74
CA PHE A 304 -1.41 2.67 25.25
C PHE A 304 -0.68 4.01 25.36
N GLU A 305 0.59 3.93 25.76
CA GLU A 305 1.48 5.09 25.90
C GLU A 305 1.54 5.88 24.58
N GLY A 306 1.27 7.19 24.64
CA GLY A 306 1.25 8.07 23.47
C GLY A 306 -0.01 7.99 22.60
N TYR A 307 -0.89 7.01 22.83
CA TYR A 307 -2.05 6.76 21.97
C TYR A 307 -3.39 6.71 22.71
N GLY A 308 -3.41 6.76 24.04
CA GLY A 308 -4.56 6.52 24.93
C GLY A 308 -5.79 7.44 24.79
N THR A 309 -6.34 7.57 23.58
CA THR A 309 -7.56 8.32 23.28
C THR A 309 -8.58 7.47 22.54
N TYR A 310 -9.85 7.87 22.62
CA TYR A 310 -10.96 7.31 21.86
C TYR A 310 -11.92 8.42 21.40
N LEU A 311 -12.80 8.09 20.47
CA LEU A 311 -13.77 9.01 19.86
C LEU A 311 -15.14 8.87 20.54
N ASP A 312 -15.76 10.00 20.86
CA ASP A 312 -17.11 10.09 21.41
C ASP A 312 -17.93 11.20 20.72
N PRO A 313 -19.08 10.89 20.11
CA PRO A 313 -19.67 9.55 19.93
C PRO A 313 -18.86 8.66 18.97
N ALA A 314 -19.17 7.37 18.98
CA ALA A 314 -18.62 6.41 18.02
C ALA A 314 -19.01 6.75 16.57
N VAL A 315 -18.10 6.45 15.65
CA VAL A 315 -18.22 6.83 14.24
C VAL A 315 -18.44 5.60 13.35
N PHE A 316 -18.86 5.83 12.10
CA PHE A 316 -18.90 4.76 11.11
C PHE A 316 -17.50 4.21 10.83
N PRO A 317 -17.27 2.89 10.94
CA PRO A 317 -15.98 2.30 10.64
C PRO A 317 -15.81 2.07 9.13
N THR A 318 -15.71 3.16 8.37
CA THR A 318 -15.60 3.14 6.90
C THR A 318 -14.53 2.19 6.35
N PRO A 319 -13.34 2.01 6.97
CA PRO A 319 -12.36 1.06 6.47
C PRO A 319 -12.84 -0.39 6.47
N ILE A 320 -13.73 -0.80 7.39
CA ILE A 320 -14.37 -2.13 7.38
C ILE A 320 -15.29 -2.26 6.18
N TYR A 321 -16.08 -1.23 5.88
CA TYR A 321 -17.01 -1.23 4.76
C TYR A 321 -16.26 -1.30 3.42
N GLU A 322 -15.21 -0.50 3.28
CA GLU A 322 -14.33 -0.48 2.11
C GLU A 322 -13.61 -1.83 1.95
N THR A 323 -13.09 -2.42 3.05
CA THR A 323 -12.49 -3.77 3.04
C THR A 323 -13.50 -4.82 2.58
N THR A 324 -14.71 -4.79 3.13
CA THR A 324 -15.77 -5.77 2.81
C THR A 324 -16.17 -5.67 1.34
N ALA A 325 -16.39 -4.45 0.84
CA ALA A 325 -16.68 -4.20 -0.56
C ALA A 325 -15.52 -4.68 -1.44
N ALA A 326 -14.28 -4.34 -1.11
CA ALA A 326 -13.09 -4.77 -1.85
C ALA A 326 -12.97 -6.30 -1.95
N VAL A 327 -13.24 -7.04 -0.87
CA VAL A 327 -13.23 -8.51 -0.86
C VAL A 327 -14.36 -9.08 -1.72
N ILE A 328 -15.57 -8.52 -1.66
CA ILE A 328 -16.71 -8.93 -2.50
C ILE A 328 -16.39 -8.66 -3.98
N GLY A 329 -15.89 -7.47 -4.30
CA GLY A 329 -15.49 -7.09 -5.65
C GLY A 329 -14.36 -7.98 -6.18
N PHE A 330 -13.35 -8.28 -5.36
CA PHE A 330 -12.31 -9.25 -5.69
C PHE A 330 -12.90 -10.62 -5.99
N ALA A 331 -13.73 -11.17 -5.10
CA ALA A 331 -14.32 -12.50 -5.28
C ALA A 331 -15.15 -12.57 -6.57
N PHE A 332 -15.93 -11.52 -6.86
CA PHE A 332 -16.69 -11.37 -8.09
C PHE A 332 -15.77 -11.34 -9.33
N LEU A 333 -14.82 -10.40 -9.40
CA LEU A 333 -13.95 -10.28 -10.57
C LEU A 333 -13.06 -11.52 -10.76
N TRP A 334 -12.54 -12.06 -9.67
CA TRP A 334 -11.76 -13.29 -9.69
C TRP A 334 -12.61 -14.45 -10.19
N GLY A 335 -13.87 -14.60 -9.75
CA GLY A 335 -14.80 -15.61 -10.27
C GLY A 335 -15.09 -15.44 -11.77
N MET A 336 -15.27 -14.20 -12.22
CA MET A 336 -15.62 -13.88 -13.61
C MET A 336 -14.42 -13.91 -14.57
N ARG A 337 -13.19 -13.95 -14.06
CA ARG A 337 -11.96 -13.83 -14.87
C ARG A 337 -11.85 -14.85 -16.00
N LYS A 338 -12.36 -16.07 -15.79
CA LYS A 338 -12.38 -17.13 -16.82
C LYS A 338 -13.43 -16.85 -17.89
N ARG A 339 -14.59 -16.35 -17.49
CA ARG A 339 -15.74 -16.08 -18.39
C ARG A 339 -15.50 -14.87 -19.29
N TRP A 340 -14.73 -13.89 -18.82
CA TRP A 340 -14.45 -12.65 -19.57
C TRP A 340 -13.04 -12.58 -20.17
N THR A 341 -12.26 -13.68 -20.10
CA THR A 341 -10.83 -13.70 -20.47
C THR A 341 -10.54 -13.32 -21.92
N ASP A 342 -11.48 -13.57 -22.83
CA ASP A 342 -11.28 -13.36 -24.26
C ASP A 342 -11.37 -11.89 -24.68
N VAL A 343 -11.95 -11.03 -23.84
CA VAL A 343 -12.24 -9.63 -24.18
C VAL A 343 -11.33 -8.70 -23.37
N PRO A 344 -10.23 -8.20 -23.96
CA PRO A 344 -9.31 -7.33 -23.25
C PRO A 344 -9.99 -6.04 -22.76
N GLY A 345 -9.76 -5.69 -21.50
CA GLY A 345 -10.28 -4.51 -20.83
C GLY A 345 -11.63 -4.71 -20.15
N LYS A 346 -12.25 -5.89 -20.28
CA LYS A 346 -13.59 -6.15 -19.74
C LYS A 346 -13.59 -6.30 -18.22
N ILE A 347 -12.59 -6.97 -17.66
CA ILE A 347 -12.44 -7.13 -16.21
C ILE A 347 -12.04 -5.78 -15.59
N PHE A 348 -11.13 -5.05 -16.23
CA PHE A 348 -10.72 -3.73 -15.80
C PHE A 348 -11.86 -2.71 -15.84
N ALA A 349 -12.72 -2.76 -16.86
CA ALA A 349 -13.93 -1.94 -16.91
C ALA A 349 -14.87 -2.23 -15.73
N ALA A 350 -15.10 -3.50 -15.39
CA ALA A 350 -15.88 -3.88 -14.22
C ALA A 350 -15.25 -3.42 -12.91
N TYR A 351 -13.91 -3.46 -12.82
CA TYR A 351 -13.17 -2.87 -11.71
C TYR A 351 -13.42 -1.37 -11.57
N LEU A 352 -13.34 -0.59 -12.65
CA LEU A 352 -13.60 0.86 -12.62
C LEU A 352 -15.04 1.18 -12.18
N MET A 353 -16.02 0.43 -12.71
CA MET A 353 -17.42 0.57 -12.27
C MET A 353 -17.57 0.21 -10.78
N PHE A 354 -16.96 -0.88 -10.32
CA PHE A 354 -17.04 -1.25 -8.90
C PHE A 354 -16.40 -0.19 -7.99
N ASN A 355 -15.19 0.25 -8.32
CA ASN A 355 -14.44 1.22 -7.52
C ASN A 355 -15.13 2.59 -7.48
N GLY A 356 -15.63 3.08 -8.62
CA GLY A 356 -16.40 4.33 -8.66
C GLY A 356 -17.71 4.23 -7.87
N PHE A 357 -18.40 3.09 -7.93
CA PHE A 357 -19.62 2.89 -7.15
C PHE A 357 -19.33 2.87 -5.64
N GLU A 358 -18.40 2.03 -5.20
CA GLU A 358 -18.02 1.91 -3.79
C GLU A 358 -17.58 3.26 -3.21
N ARG A 359 -16.69 3.96 -3.92
CA ARG A 359 -16.13 5.22 -3.45
C ARG A 359 -17.22 6.29 -3.30
N PHE A 360 -18.17 6.37 -4.23
CA PHE A 360 -19.28 7.32 -4.15
C PHE A 360 -20.12 7.14 -2.88
N TRP A 361 -20.45 5.89 -2.51
CA TRP A 361 -21.28 5.63 -1.34
C TRP A 361 -20.55 5.80 -0.02
N VAL A 362 -19.29 5.36 0.05
CA VAL A 362 -18.48 5.53 1.27
C VAL A 362 -18.22 7.00 1.55
N GLU A 363 -18.05 7.81 0.52
CA GLU A 363 -17.82 9.25 0.64
C GLU A 363 -18.98 9.99 1.33
N LYS A 364 -20.22 9.50 1.24
CA LYS A 364 -21.38 10.07 1.94
C LYS A 364 -21.33 9.96 3.46
N ILE A 365 -20.56 9.00 3.98
CA ILE A 365 -20.42 8.75 5.42
C ILE A 365 -19.02 9.09 5.94
N ARG A 366 -18.13 9.57 5.06
CA ARG A 366 -16.78 10.02 5.39
C ARG A 366 -16.76 11.45 5.93
N VAL A 367 -15.71 11.77 6.68
CA VAL A 367 -15.38 13.15 7.08
C VAL A 367 -14.58 13.81 5.96
N ASN A 368 -15.20 14.63 5.11
CA ASN A 368 -14.50 15.34 4.03
C ASN A 368 -14.94 16.79 3.88
N THR A 369 -14.10 17.57 3.20
CA THR A 369 -14.40 18.93 2.77
C THR A 369 -15.30 18.91 1.53
N THR A 370 -16.43 19.61 1.60
CA THR A 370 -17.37 19.80 0.49
C THR A 370 -17.08 21.11 -0.24
N PHE A 371 -17.34 21.16 -1.55
CA PHE A 371 -17.38 22.42 -2.29
C PHE A 371 -18.68 22.53 -3.10
N ASP A 372 -19.06 23.76 -3.39
CA ASP A 372 -20.22 24.05 -4.23
C ASP A 372 -19.80 24.01 -5.69
N PHE A 373 -20.43 23.13 -6.48
CA PHE A 373 -20.20 23.03 -7.92
C PHE A 373 -21.52 22.91 -8.66
N LEU A 374 -21.77 23.84 -9.58
CA LEU A 374 -22.99 23.88 -10.40
C LEU A 374 -24.30 23.81 -9.57
N GLY A 375 -24.32 24.43 -8.38
CA GLY A 375 -25.49 24.44 -7.50
C GLY A 375 -25.71 23.16 -6.68
N MET A 376 -24.76 22.21 -6.71
CA MET A 376 -24.75 21.00 -5.87
C MET A 376 -23.54 21.02 -4.93
N THR A 377 -23.75 20.69 -3.66
CA THR A 377 -22.68 20.42 -2.69
C THR A 377 -22.12 19.03 -2.94
N MET A 378 -20.88 18.94 -3.42
CA MET A 378 -20.21 17.66 -3.71
C MET A 378 -18.77 17.66 -3.22
N THR A 379 -18.19 16.48 -2.98
CA THR A 379 -16.75 16.34 -2.71
C THR A 379 -15.97 16.05 -4.00
N GLN A 380 -14.66 16.28 -3.98
CA GLN A 380 -13.80 16.00 -5.13
C GLN A 380 -13.79 14.51 -5.45
N ALA A 381 -13.82 13.69 -4.41
CA ALA A 381 -13.86 12.24 -4.54
C ALA A 381 -15.18 11.77 -5.16
N GLU A 382 -16.32 12.40 -4.88
CA GLU A 382 -17.60 12.04 -5.52
C GLU A 382 -17.56 12.26 -7.03
N LEU A 383 -17.08 13.41 -7.49
CA LEU A 383 -16.95 13.71 -8.92
C LEU A 383 -16.05 12.69 -9.61
N ILE A 384 -14.90 12.39 -9.01
CA ILE A 384 -13.94 11.43 -9.56
C ILE A 384 -14.53 10.02 -9.57
N SER A 385 -15.31 9.66 -8.56
CA SER A 385 -16.00 8.38 -8.48
C SER A 385 -16.99 8.20 -9.62
N VAL A 386 -17.77 9.25 -9.94
CA VAL A 386 -18.71 9.25 -11.07
C VAL A 386 -17.95 9.15 -12.40
N CYS A 387 -16.89 9.94 -12.60
CA CYS A 387 -16.06 9.88 -13.80
C CYS A 387 -15.43 8.49 -14.00
N THR A 388 -14.92 7.89 -12.92
CA THR A 388 -14.34 6.54 -12.92
C THR A 388 -15.38 5.50 -13.31
N PHE A 389 -16.59 5.58 -12.73
CA PHE A 389 -17.70 4.69 -13.06
C PHE A 389 -18.09 4.78 -14.54
N LEU A 390 -18.27 6.00 -15.05
CA LEU A 390 -18.65 6.25 -16.44
C LEU A 390 -17.56 5.79 -17.43
N SER A 391 -16.28 6.02 -17.10
CA SER A 391 -15.16 5.51 -17.90
C SER A 391 -15.16 3.98 -17.99
N GLY A 392 -15.56 3.30 -16.90
CA GLY A 392 -15.77 1.85 -16.87
C GLY A 392 -16.88 1.41 -17.82
N ILE A 393 -18.03 2.09 -17.85
CA ILE A 393 -19.12 1.81 -18.80
C ILE A 393 -18.63 1.97 -20.25
N VAL A 394 -17.96 3.09 -20.55
CA VAL A 394 -17.44 3.37 -21.90
C VAL A 394 -16.47 2.27 -22.33
N LEU A 395 -15.51 1.90 -21.46
CA LEU A 395 -14.55 0.85 -21.74
C LEU A 395 -15.24 -0.51 -21.94
N TRP A 396 -16.24 -0.84 -21.13
CA TRP A 396 -17.00 -2.09 -21.23
C TRP A 396 -17.71 -2.22 -22.59
N VAL A 397 -18.42 -1.16 -22.99
CA VAL A 397 -19.13 -1.12 -24.27
C VAL A 397 -18.16 -1.19 -25.44
N TRP A 398 -17.08 -0.40 -25.39
CA TRP A 398 -16.04 -0.40 -26.43
C TRP A 398 -15.37 -1.77 -26.57
N ALA A 399 -14.96 -2.39 -25.46
CA ALA A 399 -14.29 -3.69 -25.46
C ALA A 399 -15.21 -4.80 -25.98
N THR A 400 -16.50 -4.75 -25.62
CA THR A 400 -17.48 -5.77 -26.06
C THR A 400 -17.81 -5.62 -27.55
N ARG A 401 -17.92 -4.40 -28.08
CA ARG A 401 -18.18 -4.14 -29.51
C ARG A 401 -17.02 -4.52 -30.43
N ARG A 402 -15.80 -4.66 -29.90
CA ARG A 402 -14.63 -5.06 -30.68
C ARG A 402 -14.46 -6.57 -30.81
N LYS A 403 -15.21 -7.35 -30.00
CA LYS A 403 -15.20 -8.83 -30.03
C LYS A 403 -16.23 -9.42 -31.00
N GLY A 404 -17.30 -8.68 -31.26
CA GLY A 404 -18.27 -8.99 -32.32
C GLY A 404 -17.88 -8.25 -33.59
#